data_AF-X1LYD0-F1
#
_entry.id   AF-X1LYD0-F1
#
_cell.length_a   1.000
_cell.length_b   1.000
_cell.length_c   1.000
_cell.angle_alpha   90.00
_cell.angle_beta   90.00
_cell.angle_gamma   90.00
#
_symmetry.space_group_name_H-M   'P 1'
#
loop_
_entity.id
_entity.type
_entity.pdbx_description
1 polymer ?
#
loop_
_entity_poly.entity_id
_entity_poly.type
_entity_poly.pdbx_seq_one_letter_code
_entity_poly.pdbx_strand_id
1 'polypeptide(L)' 'MKVLTVATRGGALAVTQTEVVSSALKKIYPDIKIR' A
#
# COMPACT_ATOMS: atom_id res chain seq x y z
N MET A 1 -13.15 -6.61 -8.27
CA MET A 1 -11.98 -6.29 -7.42
C MET A 1 -11.65 -4.82 -7.55
N LYS A 2 -11.61 -4.07 -6.44
CA LYS A 2 -11.19 -2.66 -6.48
C LYS A 2 -9.66 -2.59 -6.35
N VAL A 3 -9.01 -1.90 -7.28
CA VAL A 3 -7.55 -1.70 -7.28
C VAL A 3 -7.27 -0.32 -6.70
N LEU A 4 -6.40 -0.26 -5.69
CA LEU A 4 -5.91 0.98 -5.11
C LEU A 4 -4.44 1.16 -5.52
N THR A 5 -4.15 2.24 -6.24
CA THR A 5 -2.77 2.58 -6.62
C THR A 5 -2.19 3.55 -5.60
N VAL A 6 -1.02 3.22 -5.05
CA VAL A 6 -0.34 4.07 -4.06
C VAL A 6 0.95 4.61 -4.66
N ALA A 7 0.97 5.91 -4.93
CA ALA A 7 2.18 6.58 -5.37
C ALA A 7 3.17 6.70 -4.20
N THR A 8 4.44 6.37 -4.44
CA THR A 8 5.51 6.56 -3.47
C THR A 8 6.74 7.21 -4.09
N ARG A 9 7.52 7.90 -3.25
CA ARG A 9 8.82 8.44 -3.65
C ARG A 9 9.84 7.29 -3.64
N GLY A 10 10.82 7.31 -4.54
CA GLY A 10 11.81 6.21 -4.66
C GLY A 10 12.82 6.08 -3.52
N GLY A 11 12.76 6.93 -2.48
CA GLY A 11 13.66 6.84 -1.33
C GLY A 11 13.28 5.69 -0.40
N ALA A 12 14.27 5.02 0.18
CA ALA A 12 14.07 3.84 1.03
C ALA A 12 13.03 4.06 2.15
N LEU A 13 13.10 5.21 2.84
CA LEU A 13 12.12 5.55 3.89
C LEU A 13 10.69 5.61 3.35
N ALA A 14 10.48 6.22 2.18
CA ALA A 14 9.15 6.37 1.61
C ALA A 14 8.58 5.02 1.15
N VAL A 15 9.44 4.15 0.61
CA VAL A 15 9.07 2.77 0.26
C VAL A 15 8.65 2.00 1.52
N THR A 16 9.45 2.02 2.58
CA THR A 16 9.11 1.35 3.85
C THR A 16 7.79 1.87 4.44
N GLN A 17 7.58 3.20 4.44
CA GLN A 17 6.31 3.79 4.88
C GLN A 17 5.12 3.30 4.05
N THR A 18 5.31 3.17 2.74
CA THR A 18 4.27 2.71 1.80
C THR A 18 3.89 1.25 2.07
N GLU A 19 4.87 0.40 2.35
CA GLU A 19 4.64 -1.00 2.69
C GLU A 19 3.87 -1.16 4.01
N VAL A 20 4.21 -0.35 5.03
CA VAL A 20 3.50 -0.36 6.33
C VAL A 20 2.02 -0.01 6.13
N VAL A 21 1.73 1.08 5.42
CA VAL A 21 0.34 1.51 5.14
C VAL A 21 -0.40 0.48 4.28
N SER A 22 0.25 -0.03 3.24
CA SER A 22 -0.33 -1.06 2.36
C SER A 22 -0.70 -2.33 3.13
N SER A 23 0.15 -2.73 4.08
CA SER A 23 -0.10 -3.90 4.93
C SER A 23 -1.27 -3.66 5.90
N ALA A 24 -1.38 -2.47 6.46
CA ALA A 24 -2.51 -2.09 7.31
C ALA A 24 -3.82 -2.07 6.53
N LEU A 25 -3.82 -1.51 5.31
CA LEU A 25 -4.99 -1.44 4.45
C LEU A 25 -5.50 -2.83 4.03
N LYS A 26 -4.60 -3.77 3.70
CA LYS A 26 -4.98 -5.16 3.39
C LYS A 26 -5.64 -5.88 4.56
N LYS A 27 -5.27 -5.56 5.80
CA LYS A 27 -5.90 -6.16 6.99
C LYS A 27 -7.33 -5.69 7.18
N ILE A 28 -7.60 -4.42 6.90
CA ILE A 28 -8.92 -3.81 7.06
C ILE A 28 -9.83 -4.17 5.87
N TYR A 29 -9.25 -4.22 4.67
CA TYR A 29 -9.97 -4.48 3.43
C TYR A 29 -9.30 -5.63 2.66
N PRO A 30 -9.62 -6.89 2.98
CA PRO A 30 -8.94 -8.07 2.40
C PRO A 30 -9.14 -8.21 0.89
N ASP A 31 -10.23 -7.66 0.35
CA ASP A 31 -10.58 -7.77 -1.06
C ASP A 31 -9.94 -6.69 -1.96
N ILE A 32 -9.17 -5.75 -1.39
CA ILE A 32 -8.51 -4.70 -2.16
C ILE A 32 -7.18 -5.19 -2.70
N LYS A 33 -6.94 -4.93 -3.98
CA LYS A 33 -5.64 -5.16 -4.59
C LYS A 33 -4.87 -3.85 -4.58
N ILE A 34 -3.77 -3.80 -3.84
CA ILE A 34 -2.88 -2.62 -3.79
C ILE A 34 -1.79 -2.80 -4.86
N ARG A 35 -1.57 -1.76 -5.67
CA ARG A 35 -0.56 -1.71 -6.73
C ARG A 35 0.32 -0.47 -6.63
#